data_AF-A0A2N4Z882-F1
#
_entry.id   AF-A0A2N4Z882-F1
#
_cell.length_a   1.000
_cell.length_b   1.000
_cell.length_c   1.000
_cell.angle_alpha   90.00
_cell.angle_beta   90.00
_cell.angle_gamma   90.00
#
_symmetry.space_group_name_H-M   'P 1'
#
loop_
_entity.id
_entity.type
_entity.pdbx_description
1 polymer ?
#
loop_
_entity_poly.entity_id
_entity_poly.type
_entity_poly.pdbx_seq_one_letter_code
_entity_poly.pdbx_strand_id
1 'polypeptide(L)'
;MLSFSQVKSAGSAGNYYTDKDNYYVIGSMDERWQGKGAEALGLEGKVDKQVFTELLQGKLPDGSDLTRIQDGVNKHRPGYDLTFSAPKSVSMLAMLGGDKRLIDAHNRAVTVALNQVESLASTRVKRDGVSETVLTGNLIIARFNHDTSRAQDPQIHTHSVVINTTQNGDKWQTLASDTVGKTGFSENILANRIALGKIYQNSLRADVESMGYKTVDAGKNGMWEMEGVPVESFSTRSQELREAAGPDASLKSRDVAALDTRKSKEAIDPAEKMVEWMNTLKETGFDIRGYREAADARAAELARAPAAPVNTDGPDITDVVTKAIAGLSDRKVQFTYADLLARTVGQLEAKDGVFELARAGIDAAIEREQLIPLDREKGLFTSNIHVLDELAVKALSQEVQRQNHVSVTPDASVVRQVPFSDAVSVLAQDRPVMGIVSGQGGATGQRERVAELTLMAREQGRDVHILAADNRSRDFLAGDVRLAGETVTGKSALQDGTAFIPGGTLLVDQA
;
A
#
# COMPACT_ATOMS: atom_id res chain seq x y z
N MET A 1 -3.43 13.41 3.90
CA MET A 1 -2.74 12.15 4.26
C MET A 1 -3.64 11.35 5.21
N LEU A 2 -3.66 10.02 5.11
CA LEU A 2 -4.37 9.15 6.04
C LEU A 2 -3.37 8.36 6.92
N SER A 3 -3.50 8.48 8.24
CA SER A 3 -2.86 7.58 9.19
C SER A 3 -3.89 6.65 9.84
N PHE A 4 -3.43 5.51 10.35
CA PHE A 4 -4.28 4.48 10.94
C PHE A 4 -3.67 4.04 12.27
N SER A 5 -4.49 3.98 13.32
CA SER A 5 -4.07 3.44 14.61
C SER A 5 -5.21 2.71 15.31
N GLN A 6 -4.87 1.82 16.24
CA GLN A 6 -5.86 1.17 17.10
C GLN A 6 -6.14 2.04 18.34
N VAL A 7 -7.41 2.18 18.69
CA VAL A 7 -7.82 2.88 19.92
C VAL A 7 -7.49 1.99 21.13
N LYS A 8 -6.60 2.48 22.02
CA LYS A 8 -6.05 1.69 23.12
C LYS A 8 -7.01 1.44 24.28
N SER A 9 -7.79 2.45 24.68
CA SER A 9 -8.74 2.32 25.79
C SER A 9 -9.94 3.24 25.61
N ALA A 10 -11.13 2.77 25.95
CA ALA A 10 -12.36 3.56 25.83
C ALA A 10 -12.35 4.82 26.72
N GLY A 11 -11.94 4.67 27.99
CA GLY A 11 -11.95 5.78 28.95
C GLY A 11 -10.94 6.89 28.62
N SER A 12 -9.72 6.53 28.20
CA SER A 12 -8.74 7.54 27.77
C SER A 12 -9.14 8.19 26.45
N ALA A 13 -9.71 7.42 25.51
CA ALA A 13 -10.14 7.90 24.21
C ALA A 13 -11.29 8.91 24.31
N GLY A 14 -12.30 8.60 25.12
CA GLY A 14 -13.46 9.49 25.33
C GLY A 14 -13.04 10.88 25.80
N ASN A 15 -12.03 10.98 26.68
CA ASN A 15 -11.47 12.28 27.07
C ASN A 15 -10.60 12.89 25.98
N TYR A 16 -9.69 12.09 25.41
CA TYR A 16 -8.69 12.55 24.45
C TYR A 16 -9.28 13.23 23.22
N TYR A 17 -10.34 12.67 22.64
CA TYR A 17 -10.92 13.20 21.40
C TYR A 17 -11.79 14.43 21.63
N THR A 18 -12.45 14.52 22.79
CA THR A 18 -13.39 15.61 23.12
C THR A 18 -12.75 16.81 23.83
N ASP A 19 -11.44 16.76 24.07
CA ASP A 19 -10.76 17.80 24.84
C ASP A 19 -10.67 19.11 24.06
N LYS A 20 -10.96 20.22 24.74
CA LYS A 20 -10.97 21.58 24.19
C LYS A 20 -9.60 22.00 23.65
N ASP A 21 -8.54 21.44 24.23
CA ASP A 21 -7.13 21.62 23.83
C ASP A 21 -6.79 21.21 22.40
N ASN A 22 -7.73 20.65 21.66
CA ASN A 22 -7.48 20.14 20.32
C ASN A 22 -8.11 20.96 19.17
N TYR A 23 -8.96 21.96 19.44
CA TYR A 23 -9.74 22.66 18.39
C TYR A 23 -9.93 24.18 18.62
N TYR A 24 -9.05 24.80 19.41
CA TYR A 24 -9.25 26.17 19.85
C TYR A 24 -9.20 27.23 18.75
N VAL A 25 -8.41 27.03 17.69
CA VAL A 25 -8.20 28.04 16.65
C VAL A 25 -9.33 28.05 15.64
N ILE A 26 -9.85 26.87 15.30
CA ILE A 26 -11.05 26.76 14.45
C ILE A 26 -12.34 27.16 15.20
N GLY A 27 -12.29 27.23 16.54
CA GLY A 27 -13.36 27.74 17.40
C GLY A 27 -14.52 26.76 17.64
N SER A 28 -14.56 25.64 16.91
CA SER A 28 -15.50 24.54 17.10
C SER A 28 -14.86 23.23 16.62
N MET A 29 -14.99 22.17 17.42
CA MET A 29 -14.53 20.81 17.08
C MET A 29 -15.31 20.19 15.92
N ASP A 30 -16.52 20.70 15.66
CA ASP A 30 -17.43 20.23 14.62
C ASP A 30 -17.59 18.69 14.68
N GLU A 31 -17.80 18.16 15.88
CA GLU A 31 -17.90 16.73 16.12
C GLU A 31 -19.21 16.17 15.58
N ARG A 32 -19.12 15.06 14.84
CA ARG A 32 -20.30 14.48 14.18
C ARG A 32 -20.22 12.98 13.97
N TRP A 33 -21.40 12.35 13.96
CA TRP A 33 -21.57 10.98 13.53
C TRP A 33 -21.56 10.85 12.00
N GLN A 34 -21.09 9.70 11.52
CA GLN A 34 -21.18 9.29 10.11
C GLN A 34 -21.30 7.76 10.02
N GLY A 35 -21.98 7.31 8.97
CA GLY A 35 -22.08 5.91 8.57
C GLY A 35 -23.48 5.36 8.78
N LYS A 36 -23.86 4.40 7.93
CA LYS A 36 -25.18 3.74 7.95
C LYS A 36 -25.45 3.03 9.27
N GLY A 37 -24.41 2.57 9.96
CA GLY A 37 -24.54 1.97 11.29
C GLY A 37 -24.88 3.01 12.35
N ALA A 38 -24.36 4.24 12.23
CA ALA A 38 -24.75 5.34 13.10
C ALA A 38 -26.21 5.76 12.84
N GLU A 39 -26.59 5.89 11.56
CA GLU A 39 -27.98 6.18 11.14
C GLU A 39 -28.97 5.12 11.67
N ALA A 40 -28.63 3.83 11.58
CA ALA A 40 -29.46 2.72 12.08
C ALA A 40 -29.71 2.79 13.59
N LEU A 41 -28.81 3.42 14.35
CA LEU A 41 -28.93 3.64 15.80
C LEU A 41 -29.49 5.03 16.15
N GLY A 42 -29.89 5.83 15.16
CA GLY A 42 -30.37 7.21 15.36
C GLY A 42 -29.29 8.17 15.86
N LEU A 43 -28.01 7.85 15.61
CA LEU A 43 -26.88 8.68 15.99
C LEU A 43 -26.62 9.73 14.90
N GLU A 44 -27.18 10.92 15.10
CA GLU A 44 -27.04 12.04 14.18
C GLU A 44 -26.47 13.28 14.87
N GLY A 45 -25.83 14.16 14.09
CA GLY A 45 -25.29 15.42 14.60
C GLY A 45 -24.18 15.20 15.62
N LYS A 46 -24.23 15.97 16.72
CA LYS A 46 -23.15 16.10 17.70
C LYS A 46 -22.85 14.78 18.42
N VAL A 47 -21.57 14.47 18.58
CA VAL A 47 -21.13 13.29 19.34
C VAL A 47 -21.29 13.53 20.84
N ASP A 48 -22.22 12.82 21.48
CA ASP A 48 -22.31 12.79 22.93
C ASP A 48 -21.17 11.95 23.52
N LYS A 49 -20.49 12.49 24.52
CA LYS A 49 -19.29 11.88 25.11
C LYS A 49 -19.59 10.58 25.84
N GLN A 50 -20.73 10.50 26.53
CA GLN A 50 -21.12 9.30 27.27
C GLN A 50 -21.47 8.19 26.30
N VAL A 51 -22.34 8.48 25.31
CA VAL A 51 -22.71 7.53 24.25
C VAL A 51 -21.47 7.05 23.49
N PHE A 52 -20.57 7.95 23.10
CA PHE A 52 -19.31 7.59 22.45
C PHE A 52 -18.45 6.65 23.31
N THR A 53 -18.35 6.92 24.61
CA THR A 53 -17.57 6.08 25.54
C THR A 53 -18.20 4.70 25.71
N GLU A 54 -19.53 4.61 25.76
CA GLU A 54 -20.27 3.35 25.83
C GLU A 54 -20.13 2.52 24.55
N LEU A 55 -20.21 3.16 23.37
CA LEU A 55 -19.95 2.54 22.07
C LEU A 55 -18.54 1.95 22.00
N LEU A 56 -17.53 2.68 22.48
CA LEU A 56 -16.14 2.19 22.58
C LEU A 56 -15.96 1.02 23.56
N GLN A 57 -16.93 0.78 24.45
CA GLN A 57 -16.94 -0.40 25.33
C GLN A 57 -17.71 -1.58 24.71
N GLY A 58 -18.37 -1.38 23.57
CA GLY A 58 -19.20 -2.37 22.91
C GLY A 58 -20.67 -2.33 23.34
N LYS A 59 -21.13 -1.25 23.99
CA LYS A 59 -22.54 -1.09 24.38
C LYS A 59 -23.25 -0.16 23.40
N LEU A 60 -24.34 -0.63 22.81
CA LEU A 60 -25.10 0.13 21.80
C LEU A 60 -26.36 0.76 22.40
N PRO A 61 -26.83 1.90 21.84
CA PRO A 61 -28.05 2.59 22.28
C PRO A 61 -29.33 1.75 22.18
N ASP A 62 -29.38 0.78 21.27
CA ASP A 62 -30.52 -0.14 21.08
C ASP A 62 -30.58 -1.27 22.13
N GLY A 63 -29.62 -1.29 23.06
CA GLY A 63 -29.50 -2.31 24.11
C GLY A 63 -28.61 -3.50 23.74
N SER A 64 -28.09 -3.56 22.51
CA SER A 64 -27.13 -4.60 22.12
C SER A 64 -25.81 -4.45 22.88
N ASP A 65 -25.23 -5.59 23.29
CA ASP A 65 -24.01 -5.63 24.10
C ASP A 65 -22.98 -6.60 23.47
N LEU A 66 -21.84 -6.05 23.06
CA LEU A 66 -20.68 -6.72 22.48
C LEU A 66 -19.49 -6.81 23.46
N THR A 67 -19.72 -6.54 24.75
CA THR A 67 -18.70 -6.66 25.78
C THR A 67 -18.24 -8.10 25.91
N ARG A 68 -16.96 -8.26 26.25
CA ARG A 68 -16.36 -9.58 26.50
C ARG A 68 -15.54 -9.52 27.77
N ILE A 69 -16.17 -9.76 28.90
CA ILE A 69 -15.49 -9.74 30.20
C ILE A 69 -14.67 -11.02 30.38
N GLN A 70 -13.35 -10.86 30.55
CA GLN A 70 -12.43 -11.92 30.94
C GLN A 70 -11.52 -11.39 32.03
N ASP A 71 -11.43 -12.11 33.15
CA ASP A 71 -10.63 -11.71 34.33
C ASP A 71 -10.98 -10.30 34.84
N GLY A 72 -12.27 -9.93 34.80
CA GLY A 72 -12.75 -8.60 35.20
C GLY A 72 -12.44 -7.47 34.23
N VAL A 73 -11.80 -7.76 33.09
CA VAL A 73 -11.43 -6.78 32.07
C VAL A 73 -12.25 -7.00 30.80
N ASN A 74 -12.82 -5.93 30.25
CA ASN A 74 -13.47 -5.98 28.95
C ASN A 74 -12.43 -6.16 27.83
N LYS A 75 -12.49 -7.28 27.11
CA LYS A 75 -11.63 -7.61 25.97
C LYS A 75 -12.19 -7.12 24.64
N HIS A 76 -13.35 -6.47 24.63
CA HIS A 76 -13.84 -5.76 23.45
C HIS A 76 -12.79 -4.73 23.00
N ARG A 77 -12.37 -4.80 21.74
CA ARG A 77 -11.47 -3.80 21.18
C ARG A 77 -12.29 -2.53 20.91
N PRO A 78 -11.90 -1.33 21.39
CA PRO A 78 -12.74 -0.16 21.24
C PRO A 78 -13.03 0.26 19.80
N GLY A 79 -12.03 0.16 18.93
CA GLY A 79 -12.14 0.65 17.56
C GLY A 79 -10.81 1.02 16.95
N TYR A 80 -10.90 1.75 15.85
CA TYR A 80 -9.78 2.21 15.04
C TYR A 80 -9.89 3.70 14.79
N ASP A 81 -8.77 4.40 14.79
CA ASP A 81 -8.69 5.83 14.49
C ASP A 81 -8.04 6.01 13.13
N LEU A 82 -8.83 6.55 12.19
CA LEU A 82 -8.41 6.95 10.87
C LEU A 82 -8.26 8.47 10.87
N THR A 83 -7.01 8.93 10.95
CA THR A 83 -6.73 10.37 11.02
C THR A 83 -6.42 10.92 9.63
N PHE A 84 -7.29 11.80 9.14
CA PHE A 84 -7.10 12.49 7.86
C PHE A 84 -6.47 13.85 8.12
N SER A 85 -5.22 14.05 7.72
CA SER A 85 -4.53 15.34 7.84
C SER A 85 -4.53 16.10 6.52
N ALA A 86 -4.95 17.38 6.55
CA ALA A 86 -4.86 18.28 5.41
C ALA A 86 -3.39 18.62 5.05
N PRO A 87 -3.13 19.01 3.78
CA PRO A 87 -1.89 19.67 3.41
C PRO A 87 -1.59 20.86 4.33
N LYS A 88 -0.30 21.18 4.49
CA LYS A 88 0.11 22.25 5.42
C LYS A 88 -0.41 23.60 4.94
N SER A 89 -0.32 23.87 3.64
CA SER A 89 -0.84 25.09 3.01
C SER A 89 -2.34 25.28 3.23
N VAL A 90 -3.14 24.22 3.13
CA VAL A 90 -4.57 24.25 3.46
C VAL A 90 -4.80 24.65 4.91
N SER A 91 -4.04 24.06 5.84
CA SER A 91 -4.14 24.39 7.27
C SER A 91 -3.77 25.86 7.54
N MET A 92 -2.71 26.37 6.90
CA MET A 92 -2.29 27.77 7.03
C MET A 92 -3.35 28.74 6.51
N LEU A 93 -3.88 28.51 5.30
CA LEU A 93 -4.86 29.42 4.70
C LEU A 93 -6.21 29.38 5.42
N ALA A 94 -6.61 28.21 5.92
CA ALA A 94 -7.82 28.09 6.73
C ALA A 94 -7.70 28.82 8.08
N MET A 95 -6.58 28.61 8.79
CA MET A 95 -6.43 29.08 10.18
C MET A 95 -5.87 30.50 10.28
N LEU A 96 -4.77 30.80 9.60
CA LEU A 96 -4.13 32.13 9.62
C LEU A 96 -4.78 33.06 8.60
N GLY A 97 -5.19 32.50 7.45
CA GLY A 97 -5.88 33.25 6.42
C GLY A 97 -7.36 33.48 6.73
N GLY A 98 -7.95 32.70 7.63
CA GLY A 98 -9.36 32.79 8.01
C GLY A 98 -10.32 32.26 6.94
N ASP A 99 -9.86 31.47 5.97
CA ASP A 99 -10.72 30.92 4.92
C ASP A 99 -11.45 29.65 5.36
N LYS A 100 -12.64 29.83 5.93
CA LYS A 100 -13.45 28.70 6.44
C LYS A 100 -13.92 27.73 5.35
N ARG A 101 -13.96 28.15 4.07
CA ARG A 101 -14.35 27.29 2.95
C ARG A 101 -13.42 26.08 2.83
N LEU A 102 -12.14 26.26 3.19
CA LEU A 102 -11.14 25.18 3.20
C LEU A 102 -11.40 24.14 4.29
N ILE A 103 -11.97 24.55 5.43
CA ILE A 103 -12.41 23.63 6.49
C ILE A 103 -13.60 22.80 5.99
N ASP A 104 -14.55 23.44 5.31
CA ASP A 104 -15.70 22.73 4.72
C ASP A 104 -15.25 21.75 3.62
N ALA A 105 -14.28 22.14 2.79
CA ALA A 105 -13.67 21.27 1.80
C ALA A 105 -12.96 20.06 2.44
N HIS A 106 -12.20 20.29 3.51
CA HIS A 106 -11.61 19.20 4.30
C HIS A 106 -12.69 18.24 4.81
N ASN A 107 -13.77 18.79 5.39
CA ASN A 107 -14.88 18.03 5.93
C ASN A 107 -15.57 17.16 4.87
N ARG A 108 -15.83 17.72 3.68
CA ARG A 108 -16.38 16.98 2.53
C ARG A 108 -15.43 15.90 2.04
N ALA A 109 -14.15 16.20 1.86
CA ALA A 109 -13.16 15.23 1.40
C ALA A 109 -13.00 14.04 2.36
N VAL A 110 -13.05 14.29 3.68
CA VAL A 110 -13.06 13.21 4.68
C VAL A 110 -14.34 12.37 4.56
N THR A 111 -15.49 13.00 4.32
CA THR A 111 -16.76 12.28 4.11
C THR A 111 -16.67 11.32 2.92
N VAL A 112 -16.18 11.79 1.77
CA VAL A 112 -15.98 10.99 0.56
C VAL A 112 -15.07 9.79 0.83
N ALA A 113 -13.93 10.01 1.50
CA ALA A 113 -13.02 8.93 1.83
C ALA A 113 -13.62 7.93 2.82
N LEU A 114 -14.40 8.39 3.80
CA LEU A 114 -15.06 7.53 4.79
C LEU A 114 -16.20 6.69 4.20
N ASN A 115 -16.89 7.17 3.16
CA ASN A 115 -17.87 6.34 2.43
C ASN A 115 -17.21 5.11 1.80
N GLN A 116 -15.99 5.29 1.27
CA GLN A 116 -15.19 4.19 0.73
C GLN A 116 -14.63 3.29 1.84
N VAL A 117 -14.31 3.84 3.01
CA VAL A 117 -13.97 3.02 4.21
C VAL A 117 -15.17 2.16 4.63
N GLU A 118 -16.37 2.72 4.63
CA GLU A 118 -17.60 2.00 5.00
C GLU A 118 -17.93 0.86 4.05
N SER A 119 -17.64 0.99 2.75
CA SER A 119 -17.81 -0.12 1.81
C SER A 119 -16.83 -1.28 2.02
N LEU A 120 -15.78 -1.09 2.82
CA LEU A 120 -14.86 -2.14 3.27
C LEU A 120 -15.29 -2.80 4.58
N ALA A 121 -16.36 -2.31 5.23
CA ALA A 121 -16.87 -2.87 6.47
C ALA A 121 -17.20 -4.35 6.31
N SER A 122 -16.68 -5.16 7.22
CA SER A 122 -16.86 -6.61 7.21
C SER A 122 -16.94 -7.16 8.63
N THR A 123 -17.59 -8.31 8.78
CA THR A 123 -17.60 -9.10 10.01
C THR A 123 -17.24 -10.55 9.73
N ARG A 124 -16.89 -11.30 10.78
CA ARG A 124 -16.59 -12.73 10.68
C ARG A 124 -17.84 -13.53 11.05
N VAL A 125 -18.25 -14.42 10.17
CA VAL A 125 -19.41 -15.30 10.36
C VAL A 125 -18.93 -16.75 10.34
N LYS A 126 -19.52 -17.61 11.17
CA LYS A 126 -19.21 -19.05 11.15
C LYS A 126 -20.36 -19.80 10.51
N ARG A 127 -20.12 -20.45 9.37
CA ARG A 127 -21.07 -21.33 8.67
C ARG A 127 -20.48 -22.72 8.58
N ASP A 128 -21.25 -23.73 9.01
CA ASP A 128 -20.86 -25.14 8.94
C ASP A 128 -19.45 -25.46 9.49
N GLY A 129 -19.08 -24.80 10.59
CA GLY A 129 -17.77 -25.00 11.22
C GLY A 129 -16.64 -24.15 10.63
N VAL A 130 -16.83 -23.56 9.45
CA VAL A 130 -15.86 -22.71 8.74
C VAL A 130 -16.14 -21.25 9.03
N SER A 131 -15.10 -20.43 9.18
CA SER A 131 -15.25 -19.01 9.50
C SER A 131 -14.88 -18.14 8.31
N GLU A 132 -15.87 -17.45 7.76
CA GLU A 132 -15.75 -16.58 6.59
C GLU A 132 -15.83 -15.10 6.98
N THR A 133 -15.20 -14.24 6.17
CA THR A 133 -15.36 -12.79 6.27
C THR A 133 -16.44 -12.34 5.30
N VAL A 134 -17.45 -11.62 5.78
CA VAL A 134 -18.59 -11.14 4.98
C VAL A 134 -18.66 -9.62 5.06
N LEU A 135 -18.85 -8.97 3.91
CA LEU A 135 -19.06 -7.53 3.84
C LEU A 135 -20.43 -7.16 4.43
N THR A 136 -20.43 -6.11 5.25
CA THR A 136 -21.60 -5.59 5.95
C THR A 136 -21.99 -4.20 5.43
N GLY A 137 -21.01 -3.42 4.94
CA GLY A 137 -21.26 -2.14 4.27
C GLY A 137 -21.85 -1.05 5.17
N ASN A 138 -21.67 -1.15 6.49
CA ASN A 138 -22.14 -0.18 7.47
C ASN A 138 -21.14 -0.05 8.64
N LEU A 139 -20.87 1.19 9.06
CA LEU A 139 -20.02 1.53 10.20
C LEU A 139 -20.70 2.55 11.10
N ILE A 140 -20.22 2.62 12.34
CA ILE A 140 -20.48 3.73 13.27
C ILE A 140 -19.18 4.50 13.41
N ILE A 141 -19.15 5.76 12.96
CA ILE A 141 -17.93 6.58 12.93
C ILE A 141 -18.19 7.90 13.67
N ALA A 142 -17.39 8.17 14.70
CA ALA A 142 -17.34 9.48 15.35
C ALA A 142 -16.20 10.31 14.75
N ARG A 143 -16.49 11.53 14.30
CA ARG A 143 -15.51 12.43 13.69
C ARG A 143 -15.22 13.60 14.63
N PHE A 144 -13.95 13.92 14.80
CA PHE A 144 -13.48 15.04 15.62
C PHE A 144 -12.45 15.84 14.83
N ASN A 145 -12.73 17.12 14.53
CA ASN A 145 -11.76 17.99 13.88
C ASN A 145 -10.84 18.61 14.91
N HIS A 146 -9.55 18.43 14.70
CA HIS A 146 -8.47 19.03 15.47
C HIS A 146 -7.62 19.93 14.56
N ASP A 147 -6.93 20.91 15.13
CA ASP A 147 -6.29 21.99 14.36
C ASP A 147 -4.80 22.21 14.64
N THR A 148 -4.25 21.53 15.63
CA THR A 148 -2.85 21.70 16.08
C THR A 148 -2.07 20.41 16.06
N SER A 149 -0.84 20.47 15.54
CA SER A 149 0.09 19.35 15.60
C SER A 149 0.63 19.15 17.02
N ARG A 150 1.35 18.04 17.25
CA ARG A 150 2.07 17.83 18.52
C ARG A 150 3.20 18.84 18.75
N ALA A 151 3.77 19.39 17.68
CA ALA A 151 4.73 20.49 17.74
C ALA A 151 4.04 21.87 17.75
N GLN A 152 2.70 21.89 17.90
CA GLN A 152 1.88 23.10 17.94
C GLN A 152 1.97 23.94 16.65
N ASP A 153 2.20 23.29 15.51
CA ASP A 153 2.04 23.93 14.20
C ASP A 153 0.56 23.87 13.77
N PRO A 154 0.10 24.79 12.89
CA PRO A 154 -1.22 24.70 12.27
C PRO A 154 -1.35 23.39 11.49
N GLN A 155 -2.30 22.54 11.86
CA GLN A 155 -2.52 21.26 11.21
C GLN A 155 -3.97 20.81 11.38
N ILE A 156 -4.78 21.11 10.38
CA ILE A 156 -6.15 20.61 10.32
C ILE A 156 -6.12 19.10 10.07
N HIS A 157 -6.78 18.36 10.95
CA HIS A 157 -6.96 16.93 10.81
C HIS A 157 -8.27 16.46 11.43
N THR A 158 -8.90 15.46 10.82
CA THR A 158 -10.06 14.78 11.40
C THR A 158 -9.63 13.44 11.98
N HIS A 159 -9.85 13.23 13.28
CA HIS A 159 -9.87 11.90 13.87
C HIS A 159 -11.21 11.24 13.56
N SER A 160 -11.20 10.21 12.71
CA SER A 160 -12.39 9.43 12.36
C SER A 160 -12.35 8.10 13.10
N VAL A 161 -12.97 8.07 14.28
CA VAL A 161 -12.97 6.92 15.17
C VAL A 161 -14.07 5.95 14.73
N VAL A 162 -13.65 4.86 14.10
CA VAL A 162 -14.52 3.74 13.70
C VAL A 162 -14.72 2.84 14.91
N ILE A 163 -15.96 2.76 15.41
CA ILE A 163 -16.33 1.85 16.49
C ILE A 163 -16.23 0.41 15.99
N ASN A 164 -15.74 -0.51 16.84
CA ASN A 164 -15.54 -1.91 16.46
C ASN A 164 -16.85 -2.72 16.42
N THR A 165 -17.80 -2.24 15.64
CA THR A 165 -19.16 -2.77 15.55
C THR A 165 -19.71 -2.54 14.15
N THR A 166 -20.40 -3.55 13.60
CA THR A 166 -21.11 -3.48 12.33
C THR A 166 -22.32 -4.40 12.37
N GLN A 167 -23.36 -4.05 11.63
CA GLN A 167 -24.62 -4.79 11.58
C GLN A 167 -24.59 -5.83 10.44
N ASN A 168 -25.05 -7.04 10.71
CA ASN A 168 -25.20 -8.12 9.75
C ASN A 168 -26.56 -8.81 9.95
N GLY A 169 -27.53 -8.50 9.08
CA GLY A 169 -28.94 -8.81 9.33
C GLY A 169 -29.43 -8.10 10.59
N ASP A 170 -30.12 -8.82 11.48
CA ASP A 170 -30.65 -8.25 12.73
C ASP A 170 -29.64 -8.21 13.88
N LYS A 171 -28.37 -8.58 13.64
CA LYS A 171 -27.36 -8.70 14.69
C LYS A 171 -26.23 -7.71 14.52
N TRP A 172 -25.84 -7.09 15.62
CA TRP A 172 -24.57 -6.38 15.72
C TRP A 172 -23.44 -7.36 16.03
N GLN A 173 -22.32 -7.18 15.34
CA GLN A 173 -21.14 -8.02 15.47
C GLN A 173 -19.88 -7.14 15.45
N THR A 174 -18.76 -7.67 15.94
CA THR A 174 -17.47 -6.97 15.84
C THR A 174 -16.96 -6.94 14.40
N LEU A 175 -16.18 -5.91 14.04
CA LEU A 175 -15.52 -5.87 12.74
C LEU A 175 -14.56 -7.06 12.59
N ALA A 176 -14.42 -7.54 11.36
CA ALA A 176 -13.59 -8.70 11.06
C ALA A 176 -12.11 -8.39 11.34
N SER A 177 -11.42 -9.35 11.94
CA SER A 177 -9.97 -9.36 12.05
C SER A 177 -9.49 -10.73 11.64
N ASP A 178 -8.60 -10.75 10.65
CA ASP A 178 -7.98 -11.95 10.13
C ASP A 178 -6.52 -11.62 9.81
N THR A 179 -5.63 -11.89 10.76
CA THR A 179 -4.21 -11.60 10.61
C THR A 179 -3.50 -12.59 9.69
N VAL A 180 -4.10 -13.74 9.37
CA VAL A 180 -3.50 -14.79 8.56
C VAL A 180 -3.82 -14.57 7.10
N GLY A 181 -5.10 -14.57 6.73
CA GLY A 181 -5.57 -14.35 5.36
C GLY A 181 -5.59 -12.87 4.97
N LYS A 182 -5.44 -11.95 5.95
CA LYS A 182 -5.53 -10.49 5.75
C LYS A 182 -6.85 -10.04 5.11
N THR A 183 -7.92 -10.80 5.36
CA THR A 183 -9.25 -10.53 4.82
C THR A 183 -10.09 -9.61 5.72
N GLY A 184 -9.64 -9.37 6.96
CA GLY A 184 -10.33 -8.55 7.95
C GLY A 184 -10.43 -7.07 7.57
N PHE A 185 -11.28 -6.34 8.29
CA PHE A 185 -11.51 -4.91 8.07
C PHE A 185 -10.21 -4.11 8.24
N SER A 186 -9.54 -4.24 9.39
CA SER A 186 -8.32 -3.47 9.68
C SER A 186 -7.18 -3.76 8.71
N GLU A 187 -7.05 -5.01 8.28
CA GLU A 187 -6.05 -5.44 7.31
C GLU A 187 -6.31 -4.84 5.93
N ASN A 188 -7.58 -4.78 5.50
CA ASN A 188 -7.97 -4.08 4.28
C ASN A 188 -7.73 -2.57 4.33
N ILE A 189 -8.04 -1.92 5.46
CA ILE A 189 -7.75 -0.48 5.64
C ILE A 189 -6.23 -0.22 5.55
N LEU A 190 -5.41 -1.06 6.18
CA LEU A 190 -3.95 -0.93 6.13
C LEU A 190 -3.41 -1.14 4.71
N ALA A 191 -3.87 -2.17 4.00
CA ALA A 191 -3.47 -2.45 2.62
C ALA A 191 -3.86 -1.32 1.66
N ASN A 192 -5.02 -0.70 1.87
CA ASN A 192 -5.57 0.34 1.02
C ASN A 192 -5.34 1.77 1.55
N ARG A 193 -4.54 1.95 2.62
CA ARG A 193 -4.33 3.25 3.28
C ARG A 193 -3.87 4.34 2.31
N ILE A 194 -2.99 3.99 1.37
CA ILE A 194 -2.49 4.95 0.37
C ILE A 194 -3.61 5.34 -0.60
N ALA A 195 -4.41 4.38 -1.07
CA ALA A 195 -5.53 4.62 -1.96
C ALA A 195 -6.62 5.50 -1.29
N LEU A 196 -7.03 5.14 -0.08
CA LEU A 196 -7.97 5.94 0.72
C LEU A 196 -7.45 7.35 0.99
N GLY A 197 -6.14 7.47 1.28
CA GLY A 197 -5.47 8.75 1.41
C GLY A 197 -5.47 9.58 0.12
N LYS A 198 -5.32 8.94 -1.06
CA LYS A 198 -5.42 9.61 -2.36
C LYS A 198 -6.84 10.08 -2.68
N ILE A 199 -7.87 9.30 -2.36
CA ILE A 199 -9.28 9.71 -2.53
C ILE A 199 -9.55 11.00 -1.75
N TYR A 200 -9.12 11.03 -0.49
CA TYR A 200 -9.17 12.23 0.33
C TYR A 200 -8.40 13.40 -0.31
N GLN A 201 -7.14 13.19 -0.72
CA GLN A 201 -6.31 14.27 -1.27
C GLN A 201 -6.86 14.81 -2.59
N ASN A 202 -7.38 13.95 -3.46
CA ASN A 202 -7.93 14.36 -4.76
C ASN A 202 -9.25 15.10 -4.61
N SER A 203 -10.15 14.61 -3.74
CA SER A 203 -11.40 15.32 -3.43
C SER A 203 -11.12 16.70 -2.84
N LEU A 204 -10.16 16.81 -1.91
CA LEU A 204 -9.78 18.09 -1.34
C LEU A 204 -9.13 19.02 -2.38
N ARG A 205 -8.26 18.48 -3.24
CA ARG A 205 -7.58 19.25 -4.31
C ARG A 205 -8.58 19.86 -5.27
N ALA A 206 -9.55 19.08 -5.73
CA ALA A 206 -10.60 19.55 -6.64
C ALA A 206 -11.41 20.69 -6.03
N ASP A 207 -11.84 20.55 -4.78
CA ASP A 207 -12.55 21.61 -4.06
C ASP A 207 -11.68 22.88 -3.92
N VAL A 208 -10.42 22.72 -3.56
CA VAL A 208 -9.46 23.83 -3.39
C VAL A 208 -9.20 24.55 -4.72
N GLU A 209 -9.02 23.82 -5.82
CA GLU A 209 -8.83 24.39 -7.15
C GLU A 209 -10.10 25.09 -7.65
N SER A 210 -11.29 24.57 -7.31
CA SER A 210 -12.56 25.23 -7.61
C SER A 210 -12.71 26.59 -6.91
N MET A 211 -12.02 26.78 -5.77
CA MET A 211 -11.92 28.07 -5.07
C MET A 211 -10.84 28.99 -5.66
N GLY A 212 -10.23 28.63 -6.79
CA GLY A 212 -9.23 29.44 -7.48
C GLY A 212 -7.82 29.36 -6.88
N TYR A 213 -7.56 28.44 -5.95
CA TYR A 213 -6.19 28.19 -5.49
C TYR A 213 -5.44 27.35 -6.51
N LYS A 214 -4.16 27.68 -6.73
CA LYS A 214 -3.27 26.86 -7.57
C LYS A 214 -2.56 25.85 -6.70
N THR A 215 -2.42 24.62 -7.19
CA THR A 215 -1.78 23.53 -6.45
C THR A 215 -0.60 22.97 -7.24
N VAL A 216 0.39 22.46 -6.51
CA VAL A 216 1.59 21.81 -7.05
C VAL A 216 1.83 20.50 -6.33
N ASP A 217 2.38 19.51 -7.04
CA ASP A 217 2.75 18.25 -6.44
C ASP A 217 3.92 18.45 -5.47
N ALA A 218 3.79 17.91 -4.25
CA ALA A 218 4.69 18.15 -3.14
C ALA A 218 5.21 16.85 -2.50
N GLY A 219 5.08 15.71 -3.21
CA GLY A 219 5.62 14.44 -2.75
C GLY A 219 5.05 13.22 -3.47
N LYS A 220 5.35 12.04 -2.92
CA LYS A 220 4.83 10.76 -3.42
C LYS A 220 3.34 10.61 -3.10
N ASN A 221 2.67 9.69 -3.78
CA ASN A 221 1.30 9.24 -3.46
C ASN A 221 0.21 10.34 -3.53
N GLY A 222 0.34 11.29 -4.46
CA GLY A 222 -0.66 12.35 -4.64
C GLY A 222 -0.65 13.40 -3.53
N MET A 223 0.47 13.58 -2.84
CA MET A 223 0.66 14.68 -1.90
C MET A 223 0.92 15.97 -2.68
N TRP A 224 0.24 17.04 -2.30
CA TRP A 224 0.28 18.35 -2.96
C TRP A 224 0.22 19.47 -1.93
N GLU A 225 0.64 20.67 -2.33
CA GLU A 225 0.52 21.90 -1.56
C GLU A 225 0.04 23.04 -2.48
N MET A 226 -0.46 24.14 -1.92
CA MET A 226 -0.78 25.33 -2.71
C MET A 226 0.49 26.05 -3.16
N GLU A 227 0.52 26.49 -4.42
CA GLU A 227 1.67 27.16 -5.01
C GLU A 227 2.02 28.45 -4.26
N GLY A 228 3.29 28.61 -3.88
CA GLY A 228 3.82 29.82 -3.24
C GLY A 228 3.58 29.97 -1.74
N VAL A 229 2.88 29.03 -1.08
CA VAL A 229 2.65 29.08 0.37
C VAL A 229 3.89 28.58 1.14
N PRO A 230 4.40 29.30 2.16
CA PRO A 230 5.66 28.97 2.85
C PRO A 230 5.45 27.86 3.90
N VAL A 231 5.25 26.63 3.43
CA VAL A 231 4.92 25.47 4.30
C VAL A 231 6.05 25.01 5.22
N GLU A 232 7.31 25.26 4.87
CA GLU A 232 8.48 24.81 5.63
C GLU A 232 8.56 25.46 7.02
N SER A 233 8.17 26.74 7.14
CA SER A 233 8.17 27.49 8.41
C SER A 233 7.18 26.96 9.44
N PHE A 234 6.23 26.10 9.03
CA PHE A 234 5.19 25.52 9.88
C PHE A 234 5.22 23.99 9.86
N SER A 235 6.38 23.40 9.53
CA SER A 235 6.58 21.95 9.39
C SER A 235 7.60 21.40 10.39
N THR A 236 7.72 22.02 11.56
CA THR A 236 8.67 21.70 12.64
C THR A 236 8.67 20.20 12.96
N ARG A 237 7.48 19.60 13.10
CA ARG A 237 7.37 18.15 13.39
C ARG A 237 8.00 17.28 12.30
N SER A 238 7.78 17.62 11.03
CA SER A 238 8.33 16.86 9.91
C SER A 238 9.86 16.95 9.84
N GLN A 239 10.41 18.11 10.21
CA GLN A 239 11.85 18.35 10.29
C GLN A 239 12.47 17.52 11.42
N GLU A 240 11.90 17.56 12.63
CA GLU A 240 12.33 16.75 13.77
C GLU A 240 12.36 15.24 13.44
N LEU A 241 11.32 14.72 12.76
CA LEU A 241 11.30 13.30 12.36
C LEU A 241 12.41 12.98 11.36
N ARG A 242 12.69 13.89 10.42
CA ARG A 242 13.71 13.67 9.39
C ARG A 242 15.11 13.69 10.00
N GLU A 243 15.36 14.59 10.94
CA GLU A 243 16.62 14.66 11.68
C GLU A 243 16.84 13.44 12.57
N ALA A 244 15.80 13.00 13.29
CA ALA A 244 15.90 11.86 14.20
C ALA A 244 16.02 10.50 13.49
N ALA A 245 15.30 10.30 12.38
CA ALA A 245 15.28 9.03 11.67
C ALA A 245 16.35 8.93 10.56
N GLY A 246 16.79 10.06 10.02
CA GLY A 246 17.59 10.15 8.79
C GLY A 246 16.71 10.19 7.52
N PRO A 247 17.27 10.69 6.39
CA PRO A 247 16.51 10.90 5.15
C PRO A 247 16.00 9.61 4.50
N ASP A 248 16.73 8.50 4.66
CA ASP A 248 16.42 7.19 4.04
C ASP A 248 15.76 6.20 5.02
N ALA A 249 15.24 6.69 6.13
CA ALA A 249 14.63 5.86 7.16
C ALA A 249 13.43 5.05 6.64
N SER A 250 13.39 3.77 7.02
CA SER A 250 12.21 2.93 6.78
C SER A 250 10.98 3.51 7.48
N LEU A 251 9.77 3.22 6.97
CA LEU A 251 8.52 3.66 7.61
C LEU A 251 8.44 3.25 9.09
N LYS A 252 8.89 2.04 9.42
CA LYS A 252 8.93 1.53 10.79
C LYS A 252 9.91 2.33 11.67
N SER A 253 11.07 2.69 11.14
CA SER A 253 12.05 3.53 11.84
C SER A 253 11.48 4.93 12.10
N ARG A 254 10.72 5.48 11.14
CA ARG A 254 10.04 6.77 11.29
C ARG A 254 8.93 6.70 12.35
N ASP A 255 8.17 5.61 12.43
CA ASP A 255 7.15 5.44 13.47
C ASP A 255 7.77 5.39 14.88
N VAL A 256 8.92 4.73 15.04
CA VAL A 256 9.67 4.71 16.31
C VAL A 256 10.18 6.11 16.65
N ALA A 257 10.86 6.77 15.71
CA ALA A 257 11.33 8.14 15.91
C ALA A 257 10.16 9.10 16.23
N ALA A 258 8.99 8.88 15.64
CA ALA A 258 7.79 9.67 15.90
C ALA A 258 7.27 9.53 17.34
N LEU A 259 7.44 8.35 17.94
CA LEU A 259 7.07 8.07 19.33
C LEU A 259 8.14 8.58 20.31
N ASP A 260 9.42 8.41 19.99
CA ASP A 260 10.53 8.77 20.89
C ASP A 260 10.70 10.29 21.00
N THR A 261 10.57 11.02 19.90
CA THR A 261 10.64 12.49 19.88
C THR A 261 9.34 13.16 20.32
N ARG A 262 8.35 12.38 20.76
CA ARG A 262 7.02 12.89 21.12
C ARG A 262 7.07 13.65 22.43
N LYS A 263 6.91 14.97 22.37
CA LYS A 263 6.62 15.80 23.55
C LYS A 263 5.18 15.61 24.01
N SER A 264 4.94 15.73 25.32
CA SER A 264 3.58 15.89 25.87
C SER A 264 2.96 17.17 25.32
N LYS A 265 1.65 17.17 25.09
CA LYS A 265 0.95 18.42 24.77
C LYS A 265 0.97 19.29 26.04
N GLU A 266 1.58 20.46 25.95
CA GLU A 266 1.47 21.49 26.98
C GLU A 266 0.20 22.30 26.74
N ALA A 267 -0.48 22.69 27.82
CA ALA A 267 -1.61 23.61 27.74
C ALA A 267 -1.08 25.01 27.43
N ILE A 268 -1.45 25.57 26.28
CA ILE A 268 -1.01 26.89 25.80
C ILE A 268 -2.23 27.77 25.57
N ASP A 269 -2.06 29.08 25.79
CA ASP A 269 -3.06 30.08 25.42
C ASP A 269 -3.20 30.16 23.89
N PRO A 270 -4.38 29.85 23.32
CA PRO A 270 -4.63 29.91 21.88
C PRO A 270 -4.35 31.29 21.26
N ALA A 271 -4.57 32.37 22.02
CA ALA A 271 -4.32 33.73 21.54
C ALA A 271 -2.81 33.99 21.36
N GLU A 272 -1.99 33.54 22.31
CA GLU A 272 -0.53 33.62 22.21
C GLU A 272 -0.02 32.83 21.01
N LYS A 273 -0.54 31.61 20.79
CA LYS A 273 -0.11 30.78 19.66
C LYS A 273 -0.48 31.38 18.31
N MET A 274 -1.67 31.98 18.20
CA MET A 274 -2.06 32.70 16.98
C MET A 274 -1.13 33.89 16.70
N VAL A 275 -0.74 34.64 17.73
CA VAL A 275 0.22 35.75 17.59
C VAL A 275 1.59 35.23 17.12
N GLU A 276 2.08 34.14 17.70
CA GLU A 276 3.32 33.48 17.28
C GLU A 276 3.27 33.11 15.79
N TRP A 277 2.24 32.38 15.37
CA TRP A 277 2.09 31.96 13.98
C TRP A 277 1.99 33.15 13.01
N MET A 278 1.25 34.20 13.38
CA MET A 278 1.16 35.41 12.55
C MET A 278 2.50 36.14 12.44
N ASN A 279 3.34 36.11 13.48
CA ASN A 279 4.69 36.67 13.43
C ASN A 279 5.61 35.83 12.55
N THR A 280 5.62 34.50 12.71
CA THR A 280 6.36 33.59 11.83
C THR A 280 5.94 33.77 10.36
N LEU A 281 4.64 33.94 10.09
CA LEU A 281 4.17 34.18 8.73
C LEU A 281 4.69 35.52 8.17
N LYS A 282 4.69 36.59 8.98
CA LYS A 282 5.23 37.90 8.57
C LYS A 282 6.71 37.82 8.21
N GLU A 283 7.51 37.04 8.94
CA GLU A 283 8.95 36.85 8.67
C GLU A 283 9.21 36.22 7.29
N THR A 284 8.26 35.44 6.76
CA THR A 284 8.37 34.88 5.40
C THR A 284 8.10 35.90 4.29
N GLY A 285 7.52 37.07 4.62
CA GLY A 285 7.08 38.06 3.64
C GLY A 285 5.83 37.67 2.85
N PHE A 286 5.15 36.60 3.24
CA PHE A 286 3.97 36.10 2.52
C PHE A 286 2.71 36.93 2.81
N ASP A 287 2.19 37.59 1.78
CA ASP A 287 0.91 38.31 1.86
C ASP A 287 -0.27 37.35 1.72
N ILE A 288 -0.71 36.81 2.86
CA ILE A 288 -1.83 35.87 2.92
C ILE A 288 -3.15 36.49 2.46
N ARG A 289 -3.34 37.80 2.64
CA ARG A 289 -4.57 38.47 2.24
C ARG A 289 -4.60 38.65 0.72
N GLY A 290 -3.54 39.20 0.14
CA GLY A 290 -3.41 39.33 -1.31
C GLY A 290 -3.49 37.97 -2.03
N TYR A 291 -2.95 36.91 -1.42
CA TYR A 291 -3.06 35.55 -1.94
C TYR A 291 -4.52 35.05 -2.03
N ARG A 292 -5.33 35.32 -0.98
CA ARG A 292 -6.77 34.99 -0.97
C ARG A 292 -7.55 35.81 -1.99
N GLU A 293 -7.31 37.11 -2.05
CA GLU A 293 -7.97 38.01 -3.01
C GLU A 293 -7.67 37.58 -4.46
N ALA A 294 -6.44 37.16 -4.74
CA ALA A 294 -6.06 36.62 -6.05
C ALA A 294 -6.72 35.27 -6.35
N ALA A 295 -6.96 34.42 -5.34
CA ALA A 295 -7.71 33.17 -5.52
C ALA A 295 -9.18 33.44 -5.82
N ASP A 296 -9.82 34.37 -5.10
CA ASP A 296 -11.21 34.76 -5.36
C ASP A 296 -11.39 35.34 -6.76
N ALA A 297 -10.44 36.15 -7.24
CA ALA A 297 -10.45 36.67 -8.61
C ALA A 297 -10.39 35.54 -9.66
N ARG A 298 -9.53 34.53 -9.43
CA ARG A 298 -9.43 33.35 -10.31
C ARG A 298 -10.69 32.49 -10.27
N ALA A 299 -11.29 32.30 -9.09
CA ALA A 299 -12.56 31.58 -8.95
C ALA A 299 -13.69 32.28 -9.73
N ALA A 300 -13.75 33.61 -9.67
CA ALA A 300 -14.72 34.39 -10.43
C ALA A 300 -14.52 34.30 -11.95
N GLU A 301 -13.28 34.19 -12.42
CA GLU A 301 -12.95 33.93 -13.82
C GLU A 301 -13.37 32.52 -14.25
N LEU A 302 -13.03 31.50 -13.45
CA LEU A 302 -13.42 30.10 -13.69
C LEU A 302 -14.94 29.94 -13.79
N ALA A 303 -15.70 30.61 -12.92
CA ALA A 303 -17.16 30.57 -12.94
C ALA A 303 -17.79 31.19 -14.19
N ARG A 304 -17.06 32.05 -14.92
CA ARG A 304 -17.51 32.68 -16.17
C ARG A 304 -17.09 31.89 -17.41
N ALA A 305 -16.15 30.97 -17.29
CA ALA A 305 -15.71 30.12 -18.39
C ALA A 305 -16.80 29.08 -18.73
N PRO A 306 -17.06 28.79 -20.02
CA PRO A 306 -17.96 27.72 -20.40
C PRO A 306 -17.44 26.38 -19.87
N ALA A 307 -18.34 25.56 -19.31
CA ALA A 307 -17.99 24.26 -18.76
C ALA A 307 -17.32 23.39 -19.84
N ALA A 308 -16.10 22.94 -19.57
CA ALA A 308 -15.43 21.98 -20.43
C ALA A 308 -16.23 20.67 -20.46
N PRO A 309 -16.33 19.98 -21.61
CA PRO A 309 -16.96 18.66 -21.67
C PRO A 309 -16.24 17.70 -20.72
N VAL A 310 -17.01 17.05 -19.84
CA VAL A 310 -16.49 16.02 -18.93
C VAL A 310 -16.09 14.83 -19.79
N ASN A 311 -14.80 14.53 -19.83
CA ASN A 311 -14.30 13.36 -20.55
C ASN A 311 -14.69 12.09 -19.75
N THR A 312 -15.59 11.28 -20.30
CA THR A 312 -16.11 10.06 -19.64
C THR A 312 -15.30 8.81 -19.96
N ASP A 313 -14.25 8.92 -20.78
CA ASP A 313 -13.41 7.79 -21.18
C ASP A 313 -12.36 7.49 -20.09
N GLY A 314 -12.84 6.95 -18.96
CA GLY A 314 -11.98 6.32 -17.97
C GLY A 314 -11.34 5.03 -18.52
N PRO A 315 -10.20 4.58 -17.97
CA PRO A 315 -9.58 3.32 -18.39
C PRO A 315 -10.52 2.14 -18.15
N ASP A 316 -10.57 1.18 -19.08
CA ASP A 316 -11.33 -0.07 -18.92
C ASP A 316 -10.85 -0.80 -17.65
N ILE A 317 -11.77 -1.06 -16.73
CA ILE A 317 -11.46 -1.73 -15.47
C ILE A 317 -10.81 -3.09 -15.69
N THR A 318 -11.18 -3.78 -16.76
CA THR A 318 -10.62 -5.08 -17.16
C THR A 318 -9.12 -4.96 -17.40
N ASP A 319 -8.69 -3.93 -18.11
CA ASP A 319 -7.27 -3.70 -18.42
C ASP A 319 -6.48 -3.35 -17.17
N VAL A 320 -7.08 -2.56 -16.27
CA VAL A 320 -6.44 -2.16 -15.01
C VAL A 320 -6.24 -3.37 -14.09
N VAL A 321 -7.25 -4.22 -13.97
CA VAL A 321 -7.17 -5.47 -13.19
C VAL A 321 -6.14 -6.42 -13.81
N THR A 322 -6.13 -6.58 -15.13
CA THR A 322 -5.15 -7.42 -15.84
C THR A 322 -3.71 -6.96 -15.57
N LYS A 323 -3.46 -5.64 -15.65
CA LYS A 323 -2.15 -5.05 -15.31
C LYS A 323 -1.80 -5.23 -13.83
N ALA A 324 -2.79 -5.15 -12.93
CA ALA A 324 -2.58 -5.40 -11.51
C ALA A 324 -2.19 -6.85 -11.22
N ILE A 325 -2.84 -7.82 -11.87
CA ILE A 325 -2.53 -9.26 -11.77
C ILE A 325 -1.12 -9.53 -12.28
N ALA A 326 -0.77 -9.05 -13.48
CA ALA A 326 0.55 -9.23 -14.07
C ALA A 326 1.65 -8.65 -13.15
N GLY A 327 1.49 -7.39 -12.73
CA GLY A 327 2.47 -6.73 -11.89
C GLY A 327 2.56 -7.24 -10.44
N LEU A 328 1.61 -8.07 -9.99
CA LEU A 328 1.73 -8.85 -8.75
C LEU A 328 2.40 -10.20 -9.01
N SER A 329 2.04 -10.87 -10.11
CA SER A 329 2.58 -12.17 -10.51
C SER A 329 4.10 -12.13 -10.70
N ASP A 330 4.64 -11.04 -11.25
CA ASP A 330 6.09 -10.83 -11.40
C ASP A 330 6.90 -10.97 -10.10
N ARG A 331 6.26 -10.76 -8.94
CA ARG A 331 6.94 -10.69 -7.63
C ARG A 331 6.40 -11.67 -6.61
N LYS A 332 5.21 -12.24 -6.84
CA LYS A 332 4.49 -13.07 -5.88
C LYS A 332 3.79 -14.21 -6.62
N VAL A 333 4.08 -15.44 -6.22
CA VAL A 333 3.37 -16.65 -6.69
C VAL A 333 1.94 -16.70 -6.17
N GLN A 334 1.71 -16.15 -4.97
CA GLN A 334 0.41 -16.07 -4.31
C GLN A 334 0.18 -14.68 -3.72
N PHE A 335 -1.04 -14.17 -3.81
CA PHE A 335 -1.42 -12.85 -3.30
C PHE A 335 -2.87 -12.84 -2.79
N THR A 336 -3.15 -11.92 -1.87
CA THR A 336 -4.46 -11.82 -1.21
C THR A 336 -5.44 -10.95 -2.01
N TYR A 337 -6.74 -11.06 -1.73
CA TYR A 337 -7.73 -10.13 -2.29
C TYR A 337 -7.38 -8.67 -1.98
N ALA A 338 -6.89 -8.40 -0.76
CA ALA A 338 -6.47 -7.06 -0.34
C ALA A 338 -5.28 -6.53 -1.16
N ASP A 339 -4.31 -7.38 -1.52
CA ASP A 339 -3.19 -7.02 -2.40
C ASP A 339 -3.70 -6.62 -3.80
N LEU A 340 -4.63 -7.41 -4.36
CA LEU A 340 -5.23 -7.16 -5.68
C LEU A 340 -6.04 -5.86 -5.69
N LEU A 341 -6.91 -5.69 -4.70
CA LEU A 341 -7.73 -4.49 -4.54
C LEU A 341 -6.85 -3.25 -4.42
N ALA A 342 -5.83 -3.29 -3.56
CA ALA A 342 -4.91 -2.18 -3.38
C ALA A 342 -4.12 -1.85 -4.66
N ARG A 343 -3.66 -2.87 -5.40
CA ARG A 343 -2.93 -2.66 -6.66
C ARG A 343 -3.82 -2.14 -7.79
N THR A 344 -5.08 -2.57 -7.83
CA THR A 344 -6.08 -2.14 -8.83
C THR A 344 -6.51 -0.71 -8.55
N VAL A 345 -7.00 -0.42 -7.33
CA VAL A 345 -7.41 0.93 -6.93
C VAL A 345 -6.25 1.91 -7.01
N GLY A 346 -5.02 1.47 -6.74
CA GLY A 346 -3.82 2.30 -6.88
C GLY A 346 -3.53 2.80 -8.31
N GLN A 347 -4.11 2.16 -9.33
CA GLN A 347 -3.99 2.51 -10.75
C GLN A 347 -5.22 3.26 -11.29
N LEU A 348 -6.32 3.30 -10.54
CA LEU A 348 -7.54 4.01 -10.90
C LEU A 348 -7.49 5.47 -10.42
N GLU A 349 -8.30 6.31 -11.05
CA GLU A 349 -8.57 7.65 -10.52
C GLU A 349 -9.30 7.55 -9.18
N ALA A 350 -8.84 8.33 -8.21
CA ALA A 350 -9.39 8.30 -6.86
C ALA A 350 -10.72 9.09 -6.81
N LYS A 351 -11.80 8.42 -7.20
CA LYS A 351 -13.18 8.93 -7.23
C LYS A 351 -14.08 8.09 -6.34
N ASP A 352 -15.27 8.60 -6.03
CA ASP A 352 -16.30 7.84 -5.33
C ASP A 352 -16.75 6.63 -6.18
N GLY A 353 -17.01 5.50 -5.55
CA GLY A 353 -17.35 4.23 -6.21
C GLY A 353 -16.16 3.40 -6.72
N VAL A 354 -14.91 3.86 -6.51
CA VAL A 354 -13.73 3.20 -7.08
C VAL A 354 -13.50 1.80 -6.53
N PHE A 355 -13.84 1.55 -5.26
CA PHE A 355 -13.67 0.23 -4.66
C PHE A 355 -14.70 -0.76 -5.20
N GLU A 356 -15.94 -0.34 -5.40
CA GLU A 356 -17.00 -1.15 -6.01
C GLU A 356 -16.65 -1.52 -7.44
N LEU A 357 -16.17 -0.55 -8.23
CA LEU A 357 -15.69 -0.79 -9.60
C LEU A 357 -14.51 -1.79 -9.61
N ALA A 358 -13.52 -1.59 -8.73
CA ALA A 358 -12.36 -2.48 -8.62
C ALA A 358 -12.76 -3.90 -8.23
N ARG A 359 -13.69 -4.07 -7.28
CA ARG A 359 -14.22 -5.38 -6.89
C ARG A 359 -14.92 -6.08 -8.06
N ALA A 360 -15.80 -5.37 -8.77
CA ALA A 360 -16.48 -5.92 -9.94
C ALA A 360 -15.50 -6.39 -11.02
N GLY A 361 -14.43 -5.63 -11.26
CA GLY A 361 -13.36 -6.04 -12.18
C GLY A 361 -12.57 -7.27 -11.71
N ILE A 362 -12.26 -7.36 -10.42
CA ILE A 362 -11.59 -8.53 -9.83
C ILE A 362 -12.49 -9.76 -9.90
N ASP A 363 -13.77 -9.63 -9.59
CA ASP A 363 -14.74 -10.73 -9.67
C ASP A 363 -14.87 -11.23 -11.11
N ALA A 364 -14.94 -10.33 -12.10
CA ALA A 364 -14.91 -10.70 -13.51
C ALA A 364 -13.61 -11.42 -13.92
N ALA A 365 -12.46 -11.06 -13.34
CA ALA A 365 -11.20 -11.75 -13.59
C ALA A 365 -11.15 -13.16 -12.97
N ILE A 366 -11.85 -13.39 -11.85
CA ILE A 366 -12.05 -14.73 -11.27
C ILE A 366 -12.94 -15.56 -12.19
N GLU A 367 -14.05 -15.00 -12.69
CA GLU A 367 -14.96 -15.68 -13.61
C GLU A 367 -14.28 -16.06 -14.94
N ARG A 368 -13.33 -15.25 -15.41
CA ARG A 368 -12.51 -15.51 -16.61
C ARG A 368 -11.29 -16.38 -16.35
N GLU A 369 -11.15 -16.95 -15.15
CA GLU A 369 -10.01 -17.77 -14.73
C GLU A 369 -8.65 -17.08 -14.87
N GLN A 370 -8.61 -15.74 -14.93
CA GLN A 370 -7.34 -14.99 -14.86
C GLN A 370 -6.77 -15.02 -13.44
N LEU A 371 -7.66 -15.07 -12.45
CA LEU A 371 -7.38 -15.26 -11.04
C LEU A 371 -7.91 -16.60 -10.57
N ILE A 372 -7.03 -17.42 -10.02
CA ILE A 372 -7.35 -18.78 -9.58
C ILE A 372 -7.33 -18.80 -8.04
N PRO A 373 -8.48 -18.99 -7.38
CA PRO A 373 -8.54 -19.08 -5.92
C PRO A 373 -7.85 -20.35 -5.42
N LEU A 374 -6.98 -20.21 -4.43
CA LEU A 374 -6.25 -21.32 -3.80
C LEU A 374 -6.97 -21.86 -2.56
N ASP A 375 -7.93 -21.11 -2.03
CA ASP A 375 -8.77 -21.51 -0.90
C ASP A 375 -10.26 -21.33 -1.22
N ARG A 376 -11.12 -21.93 -0.39
CA ARG A 376 -12.58 -21.83 -0.55
C ARG A 376 -13.13 -20.46 -0.15
N GLU A 377 -12.39 -19.71 0.66
CA GLU A 377 -12.79 -18.40 1.18
C GLU A 377 -12.50 -17.27 0.18
N LYS A 378 -11.86 -17.59 -0.96
CA LYS A 378 -11.34 -16.63 -1.94
C LYS A 378 -10.46 -15.57 -1.27
N GLY A 379 -9.70 -15.97 -0.25
CA GLY A 379 -8.76 -15.11 0.48
C GLY A 379 -7.40 -15.03 -0.21
N LEU A 380 -6.97 -16.15 -0.80
CA LEU A 380 -5.67 -16.33 -1.45
C LEU A 380 -5.83 -16.76 -2.91
N PHE A 381 -5.03 -16.16 -3.78
CA PHE A 381 -5.08 -16.39 -5.23
C PHE A 381 -3.70 -16.64 -5.81
N THR A 382 -3.66 -17.39 -6.91
CA THR A 382 -2.59 -17.34 -7.91
C THR A 382 -3.15 -16.80 -9.23
N SER A 383 -2.30 -16.57 -10.22
CA SER A 383 -2.71 -16.12 -11.55
C SER A 383 -2.63 -17.27 -12.55
N ASN A 384 -3.44 -17.19 -13.60
CA ASN A 384 -3.27 -18.08 -14.75
C ASN A 384 -1.92 -17.88 -15.45
N ILE A 385 -1.28 -16.73 -15.31
CA ILE A 385 0.07 -16.46 -15.83
C ILE A 385 1.03 -17.53 -15.30
N HIS A 386 1.08 -17.75 -13.98
CA HIS A 386 1.93 -18.79 -13.41
C HIS A 386 1.57 -20.20 -13.89
N VAL A 387 0.27 -20.51 -13.97
CA VAL A 387 -0.18 -21.84 -14.40
C VAL A 387 0.19 -22.09 -15.87
N LEU A 388 0.02 -21.10 -16.73
CA LEU A 388 0.38 -21.17 -18.14
C LEU A 388 1.89 -21.25 -18.32
N ASP A 389 2.66 -20.50 -17.53
CA ASP A 389 4.13 -20.58 -17.54
C ASP A 389 4.62 -21.96 -17.12
N GLU A 390 4.05 -22.55 -16.05
CA GLU A 390 4.38 -23.91 -15.62
C GLU A 390 4.03 -24.96 -16.68
N LEU A 391 2.86 -24.85 -17.31
CA LEU A 391 2.44 -25.74 -18.39
C LEU A 391 3.35 -25.58 -19.62
N ALA A 392 3.73 -24.36 -19.97
CA ALA A 392 4.63 -24.07 -21.07
C ALA A 392 6.04 -24.63 -20.82
N VAL A 393 6.60 -24.43 -19.64
CA VAL A 393 7.90 -25.00 -19.24
C VAL A 393 7.86 -26.53 -19.29
N LYS A 394 6.78 -27.14 -18.80
CA LYS A 394 6.60 -28.60 -18.85
C LYS A 394 6.54 -29.11 -20.29
N ALA A 395 5.74 -28.48 -21.14
CA ALA A 395 5.62 -28.86 -22.55
C ALA A 395 6.96 -28.71 -23.29
N LEU A 396 7.65 -27.58 -23.09
CA LEU A 396 8.95 -27.32 -23.69
C LEU A 396 10.02 -28.30 -23.22
N SER A 397 10.03 -28.66 -21.93
CA SER A 397 10.95 -29.66 -21.38
C SER A 397 10.75 -31.04 -22.03
N GLN A 398 9.49 -31.46 -22.20
CA GLN A 398 9.17 -32.72 -22.91
C GLN A 398 9.59 -32.67 -24.38
N GLU A 399 9.38 -31.55 -25.04
CA GLU A 399 9.77 -31.37 -26.44
C GLU A 399 11.29 -31.43 -26.63
N VAL A 400 12.03 -30.71 -25.78
CA VAL A 400 13.50 -30.74 -25.75
C VAL A 400 14.01 -32.16 -25.50
N GLN A 401 13.37 -32.93 -24.60
CA GLN A 401 13.73 -34.33 -24.34
C GLN A 401 13.46 -35.27 -25.52
N ARG A 402 12.43 -35.00 -26.33
CA ARG A 402 12.06 -35.85 -27.46
C ARG A 402 12.81 -35.52 -28.74
N GLN A 403 13.04 -34.24 -29.02
CA GLN A 403 13.58 -33.78 -30.30
C GLN A 403 15.09 -33.61 -30.29
N ASN A 404 15.69 -33.26 -29.14
CA ASN A 404 17.12 -33.01 -29.08
C ASN A 404 17.89 -34.28 -28.74
N HIS A 405 19.15 -34.29 -29.14
CA HIS A 405 20.12 -35.30 -28.75
C HIS A 405 21.46 -34.62 -28.44
N VAL A 406 22.25 -35.20 -27.56
CA VAL A 406 23.60 -34.70 -27.29
C VAL A 406 24.58 -35.39 -28.23
N SER A 407 25.17 -34.63 -29.15
CA SER A 407 26.25 -35.08 -30.03
C SER A 407 27.62 -34.80 -29.43
N VAL A 408 28.59 -35.65 -29.75
CA VAL A 408 30.01 -35.45 -29.43
C VAL A 408 30.74 -35.11 -30.73
N THR A 409 31.62 -34.12 -30.68
CA THR A 409 32.42 -33.64 -31.82
C THR A 409 33.90 -33.94 -31.55
N PRO A 410 34.41 -35.13 -31.94
CA PRO A 410 35.76 -35.57 -31.55
C PRO A 410 36.86 -34.62 -31.99
N ASP A 411 36.73 -34.00 -33.16
CA ASP A 411 37.73 -33.08 -33.71
C ASP A 411 37.86 -31.78 -32.90
N ALA A 412 36.83 -31.42 -32.13
CA ALA A 412 36.83 -30.27 -31.24
C ALA A 412 37.04 -30.68 -29.75
N SER A 413 37.24 -31.96 -29.46
CA SER A 413 37.36 -32.45 -28.08
C SER A 413 38.66 -32.02 -27.42
N VAL A 414 38.56 -31.64 -26.14
CA VAL A 414 39.71 -31.29 -25.31
C VAL A 414 40.04 -32.46 -24.39
N VAL A 415 41.32 -32.88 -24.37
CA VAL A 415 41.76 -34.00 -23.53
C VAL A 415 41.61 -33.66 -22.05
N ARG A 416 40.87 -34.51 -21.34
CA ARG A 416 40.65 -34.41 -19.90
C ARG A 416 41.95 -34.60 -19.11
N GLN A 417 42.24 -33.68 -18.20
CA GLN A 417 43.43 -33.75 -17.32
C GLN A 417 43.16 -34.33 -15.93
N VAL A 418 41.92 -34.26 -15.44
CA VAL A 418 41.51 -34.64 -14.08
C VAL A 418 40.24 -35.49 -14.15
N PRO A 419 40.08 -36.56 -13.35
CA PRO A 419 38.84 -37.32 -13.31
C PRO A 419 37.66 -36.45 -12.83
N PHE A 420 36.47 -36.76 -13.33
CA PHE A 420 35.22 -36.14 -12.88
C PHE A 420 34.77 -36.72 -11.54
N SER A 421 33.99 -35.93 -10.81
CA SER A 421 33.12 -36.37 -9.74
C SER A 421 32.10 -37.40 -10.22
N ASP A 422 31.54 -38.16 -9.29
CA ASP A 422 30.57 -39.21 -9.61
C ASP A 422 29.37 -38.65 -10.40
N ALA A 423 28.85 -37.49 -10.00
CA ALA A 423 27.70 -36.86 -10.65
C ALA A 423 28.00 -36.45 -12.11
N VAL A 424 29.16 -35.83 -12.36
CA VAL A 424 29.53 -35.40 -13.71
C VAL A 424 29.93 -36.60 -14.58
N SER A 425 30.50 -37.66 -13.99
CA SER A 425 30.76 -38.92 -14.69
C SER A 425 29.48 -39.54 -15.25
N VAL A 426 28.40 -39.57 -14.47
CA VAL A 426 27.07 -40.04 -14.92
C VAL A 426 26.56 -39.17 -16.07
N LEU A 427 26.63 -37.85 -15.96
CA LEU A 427 26.21 -36.94 -17.03
C LEU A 427 27.03 -37.11 -18.31
N ALA A 428 28.35 -37.33 -18.19
CA ALA A 428 29.23 -37.53 -19.32
C ALA A 428 28.92 -38.84 -20.07
N GLN A 429 28.48 -39.87 -19.33
CA GLN A 429 28.11 -41.18 -19.86
C GLN A 429 26.71 -41.18 -20.48
N ASP A 430 25.70 -40.75 -19.72
CA ASP A 430 24.29 -40.81 -20.12
C ASP A 430 23.93 -39.73 -21.13
N ARG A 431 24.67 -38.61 -21.13
CA ARG A 431 24.52 -37.47 -22.03
C ARG A 431 23.06 -36.99 -22.14
N PRO A 432 22.40 -36.69 -21.01
CA PRO A 432 21.03 -36.21 -21.05
C PRO A 432 20.99 -34.83 -21.72
N VAL A 433 19.93 -34.57 -22.49
CA VAL A 433 19.72 -33.25 -23.13
C VAL A 433 19.49 -32.14 -22.11
N MET A 434 19.07 -32.49 -20.90
CA MET A 434 18.80 -31.60 -19.79
C MET A 434 19.12 -32.33 -18.49
N GLY A 435 19.87 -31.70 -17.59
CA GLY A 435 20.24 -32.27 -16.30
C GLY A 435 20.23 -31.22 -15.20
N ILE A 436 19.78 -31.61 -14.01
CA ILE A 436 19.81 -30.77 -12.80
C ILE A 436 20.91 -31.30 -11.90
N VAL A 437 21.92 -30.48 -11.61
CA VAL A 437 23.03 -30.83 -10.74
C VAL A 437 22.91 -30.07 -9.43
N SER A 438 22.56 -30.78 -8.36
CA SER A 438 22.49 -30.22 -7.01
C SER A 438 23.78 -30.50 -6.24
N GLY A 439 24.26 -29.52 -5.49
CA GLY A 439 25.45 -29.69 -4.64
C GLY A 439 25.55 -28.65 -3.53
N GLN A 440 26.23 -28.99 -2.45
CA GLN A 440 26.50 -28.09 -1.31
C GLN A 440 27.79 -27.28 -1.52
N GLY A 441 28.08 -26.29 -0.66
CA GLY A 441 29.39 -25.59 -0.67
C GLY A 441 29.39 -24.12 -1.09
N GLY A 442 28.23 -23.44 -1.11
CA GLY A 442 28.14 -22.00 -1.37
C GLY A 442 28.75 -21.58 -2.71
N ALA A 443 29.29 -20.36 -2.78
CA ALA A 443 29.85 -19.79 -4.02
C ALA A 443 31.06 -20.58 -4.55
N THR A 444 31.98 -21.02 -3.68
CA THR A 444 33.18 -21.77 -4.11
C THR A 444 32.81 -23.13 -4.69
N GLY A 445 31.97 -23.91 -3.99
CA GLY A 445 31.52 -25.20 -4.50
C GLY A 445 30.68 -25.07 -5.78
N GLN A 446 29.97 -23.97 -5.94
CA GLN A 446 29.26 -23.65 -7.17
C GLN A 446 30.21 -23.39 -8.34
N ARG A 447 31.24 -22.57 -8.16
CA ARG A 447 32.28 -22.35 -9.18
C ARG A 447 32.99 -23.66 -9.55
N GLU A 448 33.27 -24.53 -8.58
CA GLU A 448 33.86 -25.85 -8.84
C GLU A 448 32.97 -26.71 -9.74
N ARG A 449 31.66 -26.78 -9.46
CA ARG A 449 30.70 -27.52 -10.30
C ARG A 449 30.59 -26.94 -11.70
N VAL A 450 30.48 -25.62 -11.84
CA VAL A 450 30.40 -24.96 -13.14
C VAL A 450 31.68 -25.25 -13.95
N ALA A 451 32.86 -25.12 -13.34
CA ALA A 451 34.13 -25.44 -13.99
C ALA A 451 34.22 -26.91 -14.41
N GLU A 452 33.76 -27.83 -13.58
CA GLU A 452 33.75 -29.26 -13.90
C GLU A 452 32.80 -29.59 -15.06
N LEU A 453 31.59 -29.01 -15.08
CA LEU A 453 30.63 -29.16 -16.17
C LEU A 453 31.12 -28.54 -17.48
N THR A 454 31.83 -27.40 -17.41
CA THR A 454 32.50 -26.80 -18.57
C THR A 454 33.57 -27.74 -19.13
N LEU A 455 34.39 -28.36 -18.28
CA LEU A 455 35.38 -29.35 -18.72
C LEU A 455 34.73 -30.57 -19.37
N MET A 456 33.63 -31.07 -18.82
CA MET A 456 32.84 -32.16 -19.43
C MET A 456 32.34 -31.79 -20.83
N ALA A 457 31.79 -30.60 -21.01
CA ALA A 457 31.31 -30.14 -22.31
C ALA A 457 32.46 -30.01 -23.33
N ARG A 458 33.61 -29.46 -22.92
CA ARG A 458 34.82 -29.35 -23.74
C ARG A 458 35.40 -30.72 -24.13
N GLU A 459 35.41 -31.70 -23.22
CA GLU A 459 35.82 -33.09 -23.55
C GLU A 459 34.93 -33.69 -24.64
N GLN A 460 33.67 -33.27 -24.71
CA GLN A 460 32.72 -33.71 -25.72
C GLN A 460 32.74 -32.85 -27.00
N GLY A 461 33.65 -31.86 -27.07
CA GLY A 461 33.79 -30.95 -28.21
C GLY A 461 32.64 -29.96 -28.37
N ARG A 462 32.00 -29.56 -27.26
CA ARG A 462 30.88 -28.61 -27.23
C ARG A 462 31.32 -27.29 -26.62
N ASP A 463 30.98 -26.19 -27.29
CA ASP A 463 31.14 -24.84 -26.75
C ASP A 463 30.24 -24.62 -25.53
N VAL A 464 30.64 -23.75 -24.61
CA VAL A 464 29.89 -23.51 -23.37
C VAL A 464 29.42 -22.06 -23.27
N HIS A 465 28.14 -21.90 -22.96
CA HIS A 465 27.56 -20.63 -22.56
C HIS A 465 27.16 -20.73 -21.10
N ILE A 466 27.61 -19.79 -20.27
CA ILE A 466 27.31 -19.76 -18.84
C ILE A 466 26.39 -18.57 -18.55
N LEU A 467 25.23 -18.86 -17.95
CA LEU A 467 24.27 -17.86 -17.49
C LEU A 467 24.35 -17.72 -15.97
N ALA A 468 24.82 -16.56 -15.51
CA ALA A 468 24.91 -16.21 -14.10
C ALA A 468 23.61 -15.60 -13.57
N ALA A 469 23.18 -15.99 -12.36
CA ALA A 469 21.99 -15.44 -11.71
C ALA A 469 22.06 -13.92 -11.48
N ASP A 470 23.24 -13.40 -11.14
CA ASP A 470 23.47 -11.98 -10.92
C ASP A 470 24.88 -11.52 -11.38
N ASN A 471 25.12 -10.20 -11.33
CA ASN A 471 26.39 -9.60 -11.73
C ASN A 471 27.57 -10.03 -10.84
N ARG A 472 27.33 -10.31 -9.56
CA ARG A 472 28.37 -10.72 -8.62
C ARG A 472 28.82 -12.14 -8.92
N SER A 473 27.89 -13.05 -9.18
CA SER A 473 28.17 -14.41 -9.62
C SER A 473 28.85 -14.41 -10.99
N ARG A 474 28.43 -13.55 -11.93
CA ARG A 474 29.10 -13.39 -13.22
C ARG A 474 30.58 -13.04 -13.05
N ASP A 475 30.88 -11.99 -12.29
CA ASP A 475 32.25 -11.53 -12.09
C ASP A 475 33.07 -12.57 -11.30
N PHE A 476 32.43 -13.28 -10.37
CA PHE A 476 33.03 -14.39 -9.63
C PHE A 476 33.37 -15.58 -10.53
N LEU A 477 32.50 -15.96 -11.47
CA LEU A 477 32.78 -17.05 -12.42
C LEU A 477 33.82 -16.63 -13.47
N ALA A 478 33.74 -15.41 -13.99
CA ALA A 478 34.67 -14.89 -15.00
C ALA A 478 36.13 -14.81 -14.50
N GLY A 479 36.34 -14.72 -13.18
CA GLY A 479 37.67 -14.75 -12.57
C GLY A 479 38.33 -16.13 -12.50
N ASP A 480 37.65 -17.22 -12.86
CA ASP A 480 38.23 -18.56 -12.86
C ASP A 480 38.95 -18.85 -14.19
N VAL A 481 40.25 -19.15 -14.10
CA VAL A 481 41.09 -19.48 -15.26
C VAL A 481 40.57 -20.69 -16.04
N ARG A 482 39.88 -21.64 -15.39
CA ARG A 482 39.30 -22.81 -16.05
C ARG A 482 38.15 -22.45 -16.99
N LEU A 483 37.45 -21.35 -16.69
CA LEU A 483 36.34 -20.81 -17.46
C LEU A 483 36.79 -19.75 -18.49
N ALA A 484 38.10 -19.46 -18.56
CA ALA A 484 38.63 -18.51 -19.52
C ALA A 484 38.28 -18.93 -20.96
N GLY A 485 37.83 -17.96 -21.75
CA GLY A 485 37.39 -18.16 -23.13
C GLY A 485 35.89 -18.47 -23.28
N GLU A 486 35.19 -18.82 -22.20
CA GLU A 486 33.74 -19.06 -22.26
C GLU A 486 32.92 -17.77 -22.20
N THR A 487 31.72 -17.82 -22.78
CA THR A 487 30.79 -16.70 -22.71
C THR A 487 30.03 -16.76 -21.38
N VAL A 488 30.33 -15.84 -20.46
CA VAL A 488 29.61 -15.71 -19.17
C VAL A 488 28.72 -14.47 -19.19
N THR A 489 27.41 -14.67 -19.27
CA THR A 489 26.41 -13.59 -19.30
C THR A 489 25.57 -13.58 -18.02
N GLY A 490 25.17 -12.41 -17.54
CA GLY A 490 24.20 -12.31 -16.45
C GLY A 490 22.76 -12.46 -16.95
N LYS A 491 21.84 -12.90 -16.09
CA LYS A 491 20.40 -13.03 -16.39
C LYS A 491 19.79 -11.78 -17.04
N SER A 492 20.24 -10.58 -16.64
CA SER A 492 19.76 -9.31 -17.19
C SER A 492 20.13 -9.06 -18.65
N ALA A 493 21.04 -9.85 -19.23
CA ALA A 493 21.42 -9.75 -20.64
C ALA A 493 20.50 -10.57 -21.57
N LEU A 494 19.62 -11.42 -21.02
CA LEU A 494 18.65 -12.17 -21.81
C LEU A 494 17.53 -11.24 -22.28
N GLN A 495 17.29 -11.25 -23.59
CA GLN A 495 16.18 -10.57 -24.24
C GLN A 495 15.37 -11.58 -25.07
N ASP A 496 14.14 -11.21 -25.43
CA ASP A 496 13.34 -12.02 -26.34
C ASP A 496 14.08 -12.24 -27.67
N GLY A 497 14.20 -13.50 -28.08
CA GLY A 497 14.94 -13.90 -29.26
C GLY A 497 16.46 -14.09 -29.05
N THR A 498 16.95 -14.10 -27.81
CA THR A 498 18.36 -14.45 -27.54
C THR A 498 18.66 -15.84 -28.09
N ALA A 499 19.61 -15.90 -29.03
CA ALA A 499 20.10 -17.16 -29.59
C ALA A 499 21.28 -17.69 -28.78
N PHE A 500 21.26 -18.99 -28.50
CA PHE A 500 22.38 -19.70 -27.87
C PHE A 500 23.25 -20.37 -28.94
N ILE A 501 24.49 -20.72 -28.56
CA ILE A 501 25.45 -21.37 -29.46
C ILE A 501 24.88 -22.72 -29.95
N PRO A 502 24.65 -22.90 -31.27
CA PRO A 502 24.14 -24.15 -31.81
C PRO A 502 25.09 -25.31 -31.52
N GLY A 503 24.55 -26.44 -31.05
CA GLY A 503 25.36 -27.60 -30.67
C GLY A 503 26.19 -27.42 -29.38
N GLY A 504 26.10 -26.26 -28.74
CA GLY A 504 26.78 -25.97 -27.48
C GLY A 504 26.04 -26.47 -26.23
N THR A 505 26.62 -26.22 -25.08
CA THR A 505 26.07 -26.52 -23.75
C THR A 505 25.77 -25.22 -23.02
N LEU A 506 24.51 -25.03 -22.60
CA LEU A 506 24.11 -23.93 -21.73
C LEU A 506 24.17 -24.38 -20.26
N LEU A 507 24.96 -23.69 -19.45
CA LEU A 507 25.03 -23.89 -18.00
C LEU A 507 24.37 -22.71 -17.29
N VAL A 508 23.42 -22.98 -16.40
CA VAL A 508 22.73 -21.95 -15.60
C VAL A 508 23.18 -22.05 -14.14
N ASP A 509 23.70 -20.94 -13.64
CA ASP A 509 24.22 -20.79 -12.28
C ASP A 509 23.13 -20.25 -11.33
N GLN A 510 22.88 -20.94 -10.21
CA GLN A 510 21.78 -20.64 -9.27
C GLN A 510 20.42 -20.49 -9.96
N ALA A 511 19.94 -21.57 -10.58
CA ALA A 511 18.60 -21.64 -11.15
C ALA A 511 17.50 -21.59 -10.08
#